data_AF-A0A953QK86-F1
#
_entry.id   AF-A0A953QK86-F1
#
_cell.length_a   1.000
_cell.length_b   1.000
_cell.length_c   1.000
_cell.angle_alpha   90.00
_cell.angle_beta   90.00
_cell.angle_gamma   90.00
#
_symmetry.space_group_name_H-M   'P 1'
#
loop_
_entity.id
_entity.type
_entity.pdbx_description
1 polymer ?
#
loop_
_entity_poly.entity_id
_entity_poly.type
_entity_poly.pdbx_seq_one_letter_code
_entity_poly.pdbx_strand_id
1 'polypeptide(L)'
;MDVLSEVLRTVKLRGALFFNGEFSAPWCFRSAPSASAAALLAPLLGTAQAGASEPGRLIIFHFLTEGRAYARLPDGKREELSAGDIVILPHSDAHFLGNGSPEKPVDSFVVFAE
;
A
#
# COMPACT_ATOMS: atom_id res chain seq x y z
N MET A 1 10.94 31.59 -8.44
CA MET A 1 11.35 30.20 -8.72
C MET A 1 10.84 29.37 -7.55
N ASP A 2 10.00 28.37 -7.81
CA ASP A 2 9.38 27.56 -6.76
C ASP A 2 10.18 26.27 -6.54
N VAL A 3 10.79 26.16 -5.36
CA VAL A 3 11.64 25.03 -4.96
C VAL A 3 10.86 23.72 -4.97
N LEU A 4 9.57 23.75 -4.62
CA LEU A 4 8.71 22.56 -4.63
C LEU A 4 8.54 22.01 -6.05
N SER A 5 8.29 22.88 -7.02
CA SER A 5 8.20 22.51 -8.44
C SER A 5 9.49 21.92 -9.00
N GLU A 6 10.66 22.39 -8.56
CA GLU A 6 11.96 21.81 -8.97
C GLU A 6 12.18 20.41 -8.37
N VAL A 7 11.83 20.22 -7.10
CA VAL A 7 11.89 18.91 -6.46
C VAL A 7 10.94 17.94 -7.17
N LEU A 8 9.70 18.33 -7.44
CA LEU A 8 8.72 17.49 -8.12
C LEU A 8 9.15 17.10 -9.54
N ARG A 9 9.93 17.93 -10.25
CA ARG A 9 10.51 17.57 -11.56
C ARG A 9 11.52 16.42 -11.51
N THR A 10 12.14 16.20 -10.36
CA THR A 10 13.12 15.11 -10.15
C THR A 10 12.46 13.79 -9.75
N VAL A 11 11.21 13.83 -9.27
CA VAL A 11 10.44 12.63 -8.97
C VAL A 11 9.96 12.00 -10.28
N LYS A 12 10.45 10.79 -10.59
CA LYS A 12 10.04 10.01 -11.76
C LYS A 12 9.24 8.79 -11.31
N LEU A 13 7.94 8.79 -11.61
CA LEU A 13 7.12 7.58 -11.49
C LEU A 13 7.53 6.60 -12.60
N ARG A 14 8.06 5.43 -12.22
CA ARG A 14 8.52 4.41 -13.19
C ARG A 14 7.42 3.44 -13.63
N GLY A 15 6.36 3.30 -12.83
CA GLY A 15 5.24 2.40 -13.10
C GLY A 15 4.24 2.41 -11.96
N ALA A 16 3.14 1.67 -12.13
CA ALA A 16 2.11 1.46 -11.12
C ALA A 16 1.57 0.02 -11.22
N LEU A 17 1.16 -0.54 -10.09
CA LEU A 17 0.50 -1.84 -10.01
C LEU A 17 -0.84 -1.63 -9.31
N PHE A 18 -1.91 -2.18 -9.87
CA PHE A 18 -3.26 -2.05 -9.34
C PHE A 18 -3.76 -3.43 -8.92
N PHE A 19 -4.13 -3.55 -7.64
CA PHE A 19 -4.81 -4.72 -7.11
C PHE A 19 -6.28 -4.37 -6.90
N ASN A 20 -7.16 -5.12 -7.57
CA ASN A 20 -8.59 -5.07 -7.29
C ASN A 20 -8.95 -6.32 -6.48
N GLY A 21 -9.63 -6.14 -5.35
CA GLY A 21 -10.00 -7.23 -4.45
C GLY A 21 -11.42 -7.04 -3.94
N GLU A 22 -12.20 -8.11 -3.97
CA GLU A 22 -13.54 -8.18 -3.38
C GLU A 22 -13.48 -9.04 -2.12
N PHE A 23 -13.95 -8.50 -1.00
CA PHE A 23 -13.87 -9.15 0.30
C PHE A 23 -15.23 -9.16 1.00
N SER A 24 -15.55 -10.29 1.64
CA SER A 24 -16.76 -10.42 2.48
C SER A 24 -16.38 -10.42 3.96
N ALA A 25 -17.12 -9.66 4.77
CA ALA A 25 -16.86 -9.58 6.22
C ALA A 25 -17.12 -10.94 6.92
N PRO A 26 -16.35 -11.30 7.96
CA PRO A 26 -15.20 -10.56 8.49
C PRO A 26 -13.92 -10.83 7.69
N TRP A 27 -13.14 -9.79 7.41
CA TRP A 27 -11.84 -9.93 6.75
C TRP A 27 -10.84 -8.89 7.28
N CYS A 28 -9.57 -9.26 7.40
CA CYS A 28 -8.47 -8.34 7.73
C CYS A 28 -7.19 -8.83 7.06
N PHE A 29 -6.48 -7.93 6.41
CA PHE A 29 -5.12 -8.18 5.96
C PHE A 29 -4.15 -7.14 6.53
N ARG A 30 -2.90 -7.55 6.69
CA ARG A 30 -1.77 -6.67 6.98
C ARG A 30 -1.01 -6.43 5.69
N SER A 31 -0.88 -5.15 5.33
CA SER A 31 0.04 -4.73 4.27
C SER A 31 1.44 -4.55 4.86
N ALA A 32 2.44 -5.11 4.18
CA ALA A 32 3.84 -5.00 4.54
C ALA A 32 4.38 -3.58 4.27
N PRO A 33 5.42 -3.13 5.01
CA PRO A 33 6.04 -1.84 4.75
C PRO A 33 6.67 -1.77 3.36
N SER A 34 6.75 -0.57 2.77
CA SER A 34 7.23 -0.36 1.39
C SER A 34 8.57 -1.03 1.09
N ALA A 35 9.53 -1.01 2.01
CA ALA A 35 10.84 -1.62 1.78
C ALA A 35 10.74 -3.13 1.50
N SER A 36 9.92 -3.85 2.27
CA SER A 36 9.70 -5.28 2.08
C SER A 36 8.90 -5.57 0.81
N ALA A 37 7.87 -4.76 0.55
CA ALA A 37 7.06 -4.89 -0.66
C ALA A 37 7.85 -4.56 -1.94
N ALA A 38 8.71 -3.54 -1.91
CA ALA A 38 9.54 -3.12 -3.04
C ALA A 38 10.53 -4.22 -3.44
N ALA A 39 11.11 -4.93 -2.48
CA ALA A 39 11.99 -6.07 -2.77
C ALA A 39 11.26 -7.20 -3.51
N LEU A 40 10.02 -7.53 -3.10
CA LEU A 40 9.19 -8.54 -3.76
C LEU A 40 8.75 -8.12 -5.16
N LEU A 41 8.42 -6.84 -5.35
CA LEU A 41 7.91 -6.31 -6.62
C LEU A 41 9.02 -5.87 -7.58
N ALA A 42 10.28 -5.77 -7.13
CA ALA A 42 11.38 -5.24 -7.94
C ALA A 42 11.57 -5.94 -9.31
N PRO A 43 11.40 -7.28 -9.44
CA PRO A 43 11.45 -7.95 -10.73
C PRO A 43 10.30 -7.52 -11.66
N LEU A 44 9.09 -7.40 -11.12
CA LEU A 44 7.88 -7.03 -11.88
C LEU A 44 7.93 -5.57 -12.33
N LEU A 45 8.45 -4.69 -11.48
CA LEU A 45 8.53 -3.25 -11.74
C LEU A 45 9.78 -2.86 -12.54
N GLY A 46 10.64 -3.83 -12.88
CA GLY A 46 11.89 -3.56 -13.60
C GLY A 46 12.80 -2.59 -12.86
N THR A 47 12.77 -2.61 -11.51
CA THR A 47 13.61 -1.75 -10.65
C THR A 47 14.80 -2.50 -10.07
N ALA A 48 14.95 -3.79 -10.39
CA ALA A 48 16.02 -4.67 -9.93
C ALA A 48 17.37 -4.48 -10.67
N GLN A 49 17.66 -3.32 -11.25
CA GLN A 49 18.94 -3.09 -11.92
C GLN A 49 20.10 -3.22 -10.94
N ALA A 50 21.05 -4.10 -11.27
CA ALA A 50 22.32 -4.23 -10.59
C ALA A 50 23.04 -2.86 -10.55
N GLY A 51 23.28 -2.35 -9.35
CA GLY A 51 23.96 -1.06 -9.12
C GLY A 51 23.05 0.13 -8.77
N ALA A 52 21.73 -0.05 -8.69
CA ALA A 52 20.87 0.97 -8.11
C ALA A 52 21.11 1.05 -6.59
N SER A 53 21.63 2.20 -6.11
CA SER A 53 22.01 2.40 -4.71
C SER A 53 20.81 2.50 -3.76
N GLU A 54 19.60 2.68 -4.28
CA GLU A 54 18.39 2.84 -3.46
C GLU A 54 17.24 1.99 -4.03
N PRO A 55 16.53 1.21 -3.19
CA PRO A 55 15.31 0.54 -3.61
C PRO A 55 14.29 1.58 -4.08
N GLY A 56 13.61 1.29 -5.20
CA GLY A 56 12.56 2.18 -5.71
C GLY A 56 11.53 2.49 -4.62
N ARG A 57 11.15 3.76 -4.49
CA ARG A 57 10.15 4.18 -3.49
C ARG A 57 8.76 3.74 -3.93
N LEU A 58 8.14 2.86 -3.16
CA LEU A 58 6.77 2.39 -3.37
C LEU A 58 5.80 3.20 -2.51
N ILE A 59 4.79 3.80 -3.15
CA ILE A 59 3.67 4.45 -2.47
C ILE A 59 2.47 3.52 -2.57
N ILE A 60 1.99 3.04 -1.42
CA ILE A 60 0.80 2.20 -1.32
C ILE A 60 -0.37 3.09 -0.91
N PHE A 61 -1.46 3.01 -1.67
CA PHE A 61 -2.73 3.61 -1.31
C PHE A 61 -3.86 2.60 -1.54
N HIS A 62 -4.95 2.79 -0.81
CA HIS A 62 -6.15 1.96 -0.96
C HIS A 62 -7.31 2.86 -1.31
N PHE A 63 -8.07 2.49 -2.33
CA PHE A 63 -9.30 3.17 -2.71
C PHE A 63 -10.48 2.22 -2.47
N LEU A 64 -11.41 2.60 -1.60
CA LEU A 64 -12.58 1.79 -1.32
C LEU A 64 -13.67 2.12 -2.33
N THR A 65 -13.88 1.24 -3.31
CA THR A 65 -14.87 1.45 -4.38
C THR A 65 -16.30 1.30 -3.86
N GLU A 66 -16.56 0.28 -3.03
CA GLU A 66 -17.87 -0.05 -2.48
C GLU A 66 -17.79 -0.59 -1.05
N GLY A 67 -18.92 -0.52 -0.32
CA GLY A 67 -19.06 -1.12 1.00
C GLY A 67 -18.47 -0.27 2.14
N ARG A 68 -17.98 -0.98 3.17
CA ARG A 68 -17.36 -0.39 4.37
C ARG A 68 -16.10 -1.16 4.72
N ALA A 69 -15.14 -0.46 5.31
CA ALA A 69 -13.92 -1.04 5.85
C ALA A 69 -13.40 -0.18 7.00
N TYR A 70 -12.26 -0.56 7.53
CA TYR A 70 -11.44 0.29 8.37
C TYR A 70 -9.98 0.22 7.91
N ALA A 71 -9.22 1.26 8.22
CA ALA A 71 -7.76 1.24 8.19
C ALA A 71 -7.19 1.47 9.59
N ARG A 72 -6.03 0.89 9.87
CA ARG A 72 -5.37 1.03 11.17
C ARG A 72 -3.85 0.84 11.06
N LEU A 73 -3.08 1.76 11.63
CA LEU A 73 -1.64 1.56 11.87
C LEU A 73 -1.44 0.59 13.06
N PRO A 74 -0.31 -0.14 13.16
CA PRO A 74 -0.07 -1.13 14.21
C PRO A 74 -0.37 -0.65 15.64
N ASP A 75 0.01 0.59 15.92
CA ASP A 75 -0.17 1.33 17.17
C ASP A 75 -1.22 2.46 17.06
N GLY A 76 -1.89 2.57 15.91
CA GLY A 76 -2.86 3.61 15.62
C GLY A 76 -4.30 3.25 15.99
N LYS A 77 -5.15 4.28 15.94
CA LYS A 77 -6.60 4.11 16.04
C LYS A 77 -7.15 3.47 14.75
N ARG A 78 -8.29 2.81 14.90
CA ARG A 78 -9.09 2.34 13.77
C ARG A 78 -9.82 3.54 13.18
N GLU A 79 -9.57 3.82 11.92
CA GLU A 79 -10.30 4.81 11.13
C GLU A 79 -11.31 4.07 10.25
N GLU A 80 -12.58 4.40 10.38
CA GLU A 80 -13.65 3.80 9.59
C GLU A 80 -13.69 4.41 8.18
N LEU A 81 -13.99 3.58 7.19
CA LEU A 81 -13.97 3.93 5.78
C LEU A 81 -15.31 3.57 5.12
N SER A 82 -15.73 4.42 4.20
CA SER A 82 -16.90 4.25 3.33
C SER A 82 -16.49 4.31 1.86
N ALA A 83 -17.37 3.81 0.99
CA ALA A 83 -17.18 3.91 -0.46
C ALA A 83 -16.83 5.35 -0.89
N GLY A 84 -15.77 5.49 -1.69
CA GLY A 84 -15.21 6.78 -2.10
C GLY A 84 -13.96 7.21 -1.32
N ASP A 85 -13.69 6.61 -0.15
CA ASP A 85 -12.53 6.97 0.66
C ASP A 85 -11.21 6.44 0.08
N ILE A 86 -10.15 7.24 0.23
CA ILE A 86 -8.79 6.88 -0.13
C ILE A 86 -7.91 6.92 1.12
N VAL A 87 -7.23 5.80 1.38
CA VAL A 87 -6.18 5.73 2.42
C VAL A 87 -4.84 5.93 1.75
N ILE A 88 -4.15 7.01 2.12
CA ILE A 88 -2.79 7.31 1.66
C ILE A 88 -1.84 7.18 2.83
N LEU A 89 -0.83 6.33 2.69
CA LEU A 89 0.26 6.18 3.64
C LEU A 89 1.55 6.64 2.96
N PRO A 90 2.00 7.90 3.17
CA PRO A 90 3.09 8.50 2.40
C PRO A 90 4.42 7.72 2.44
N HIS A 91 4.66 7.03 3.55
CA HIS A 91 5.83 6.17 3.76
C HIS A 91 5.52 4.68 3.58
N SER A 92 4.26 4.35 3.31
CA SER A 92 3.74 3.00 3.22
C SER A 92 4.17 2.17 4.42
N ASP A 93 3.95 2.69 5.63
CA ASP A 93 4.20 1.95 6.86
C ASP A 93 3.32 0.69 6.90
N ALA A 94 3.73 -0.30 7.69
CA ALA A 94 2.89 -1.48 7.90
C ALA A 94 1.51 -1.04 8.41
N HIS A 95 0.44 -1.62 7.90
CA HIS A 95 -0.92 -1.20 8.25
C HIS A 95 -1.91 -2.33 8.02
N PHE A 96 -3.09 -2.20 8.64
CA PHE A 96 -4.19 -3.14 8.52
C PHE A 96 -5.34 -2.50 7.75
N LEU A 97 -5.95 -3.27 6.85
CA LEU A 97 -7.31 -3.01 6.35
C LEU A 97 -8.21 -4.18 6.72
N GLY A 98 -9.46 -3.89 7.02
CA GLY A 98 -10.42 -4.93 7.33
C GLY A 98 -11.86 -4.46 7.38
N ASN A 99 -12.78 -5.38 7.61
CA ASN A 99 -14.16 -5.11 7.97
C ASN A 99 -14.61 -6.13 9.04
N GLY A 100 -15.34 -5.65 10.05
CA GLY A 100 -15.80 -6.43 11.20
C GLY A 100 -14.75 -6.57 12.31
N SER A 101 -14.80 -7.70 13.03
CA SER A 101 -13.81 -8.08 14.05
C SER A 101 -13.06 -9.36 13.69
N PRO A 102 -12.17 -9.36 12.69
CA PRO A 102 -11.30 -10.49 12.40
C PRO A 102 -10.11 -10.45 13.37
N GLU A 103 -9.95 -11.51 14.16
CA GLU A 103 -8.90 -11.58 15.20
C GLU A 103 -7.51 -11.93 14.64
N LYS A 104 -7.41 -12.41 13.40
CA LYS A 104 -6.16 -12.84 12.77
C LYS A 104 -6.01 -12.27 11.35
N PRO A 105 -5.17 -11.24 11.15
CA PRO A 105 -4.86 -10.72 9.83
C PRO A 105 -4.01 -11.70 9.01
N VAL A 106 -4.27 -11.78 7.70
CA VAL A 106 -3.39 -12.45 6.74
C VAL A 106 -2.38 -11.47 6.12
N ASP A 107 -1.23 -11.94 5.65
CA ASP A 107 -0.26 -11.09 4.95
C ASP A 107 -0.66 -10.92 3.48
N SER A 108 -0.90 -9.68 3.04
CA SER A 108 -1.42 -9.42 1.68
C SER A 108 -0.43 -9.78 0.58
N PHE A 109 0.87 -9.61 0.79
CA PHE A 109 1.87 -9.89 -0.23
C PHE A 109 2.18 -11.37 -0.39
N VAL A 110 1.90 -12.16 0.65
CA VAL A 110 1.99 -13.62 0.57
C VAL A 110 0.72 -14.21 -0.04
N VAL A 111 -0.46 -13.71 0.34
CA VAL A 111 -1.74 -14.31 -0.05
C VAL A 111 -2.22 -13.88 -1.44
N PHE A 112 -1.94 -12.66 -1.88
CA PHE A 112 -2.43 -12.16 -3.19
C PHE A 112 -1.41 -12.30 -4.33
N ALA A 113 -0.26 -12.93 -4.08
CA ALA A 113 0.80 -13.16 -5.07
C ALA A 113 0.80 -14.59 -5.64
N GLU A 114 -0.17 -15.43 -5.26
CA GLU A 114 -0.50 -16.70 -5.95
C GLU A 114 -1.47 -16.46 -7.11
#